data_AF-A0A8K0Y3R7-F1
#
_entry.id   AF-A0A8K0Y3R7-F1
#
_cell.length_a   1.000
_cell.length_b   1.000
_cell.length_c   1.000
_cell.angle_alpha   90.00
_cell.angle_beta   90.00
_cell.angle_gamma   90.00
#
_symmetry.space_group_name_H-M   'P 1'
#
loop_
_entity.id
_entity.type
_entity.pdbx_description
1 polymer ?
#
loop_
_entity_poly.entity_id
_entity_poly.type
_entity_poly.pdbx_seq_one_letter_code
_entity_poly.pdbx_strand_id
1 'polypeptide(L)'
;MNVSALAMSIFVGAPHEHESLVSLGNLVNEGEEYGIPVLAVTAVGKELEKRDARYLGLACRIAAEFGAHLVKTYYCEDFEKVVRACPVPVIIAGGPKLATELDALKLTFDAIQSGACRS
;
A
#
# COMPACT_ATOMS: atom_id res chain seq x y z
N MET A 1 6.12 12.47 -21.52
CA MET A 1 6.71 12.02 -20.23
C MET A 1 6.63 10.50 -20.19
N ASN A 2 7.73 9.79 -19.96
CA ASN A 2 7.70 8.33 -19.76
C ASN A 2 7.31 8.05 -18.30
N VAL A 3 6.02 8.13 -17.99
CA VAL A 3 5.47 7.79 -16.67
C VAL A 3 5.23 6.29 -16.64
N SER A 4 5.76 5.59 -15.63
CA SER A 4 5.57 4.14 -15.48
C SER A 4 4.40 3.76 -14.57
N ALA A 5 3.97 4.66 -13.67
CA ALA A 5 2.78 4.50 -12.83
C ALA A 5 2.37 5.84 -12.20
N LEU A 6 1.10 5.99 -11.84
CA LEU A 6 0.60 7.06 -10.97
C LEU A 6 0.54 6.55 -9.54
N ALA A 7 0.91 7.36 -8.55
CA ALA A 7 0.86 6.97 -7.14
C ALA A 7 0.02 7.94 -6.32
N MET A 8 -0.89 7.41 -5.50
CA MET A 8 -1.76 8.22 -4.65
C MET A 8 -1.91 7.63 -3.25
N SER A 9 -1.82 8.48 -2.23
CA SER A 9 -2.07 8.10 -0.85
C SER A 9 -3.57 8.06 -0.53
N ILE A 10 -4.01 6.99 0.14
CA ILE A 10 -5.38 6.85 0.67
C ILE A 10 -5.37 6.84 2.20
N PHE A 11 -6.42 7.38 2.81
CA PHE A 11 -6.50 7.59 4.25
C PHE A 11 -7.69 6.83 4.87
N VAL A 12 -7.58 5.51 4.89
CA VAL A 12 -8.63 4.62 5.45
C VAL A 12 -8.75 4.84 6.96
N GLY A 13 -9.96 4.97 7.48
CA GLY A 13 -10.27 5.23 8.88
C GLY A 13 -9.96 6.66 9.36
N ALA A 14 -9.73 7.61 8.45
CA ALA A 14 -9.50 9.02 8.76
C ALA A 14 -10.70 9.90 8.35
N PRO A 15 -10.84 11.14 8.89
CA PRO A 15 -11.98 12.03 8.60
C PRO A 15 -12.24 12.33 7.11
N HIS A 16 -11.25 12.16 6.24
CA HIS A 16 -11.35 12.38 4.79
C HIS A 16 -11.20 11.08 3.97
N GLU A 17 -11.52 9.92 4.56
CA GLU A 17 -11.47 8.63 3.86
C GLU A 17 -12.25 8.68 2.54
N HIS A 18 -13.51 9.11 2.59
CA HIS A 18 -14.40 9.12 1.42
C HIS A 18 -13.82 9.92 0.25
N GLU A 19 -13.37 11.15 0.51
CA GLU A 19 -12.75 12.01 -0.51
C GLU A 19 -11.49 11.37 -1.09
N SER A 20 -10.67 10.73 -0.26
CA SER A 20 -9.45 10.05 -0.70
C SER A 20 -9.74 8.83 -1.59
N LEU A 21 -10.78 8.06 -1.28
CA LEU A 21 -11.17 6.88 -2.05
C LEU A 21 -11.85 7.24 -3.37
N VAL A 22 -12.72 8.26 -3.37
CA VAL A 22 -13.32 8.79 -4.61
C VAL A 22 -12.23 9.32 -5.55
N SER A 23 -11.25 10.04 -4.99
CA SER A 23 -10.12 10.54 -5.77
C SER A 23 -9.25 9.41 -6.34
N LEU A 24 -9.04 8.33 -5.58
CA LEU A 24 -8.35 7.13 -6.09
C LEU A 24 -9.11 6.54 -7.28
N GLY A 25 -10.42 6.35 -7.17
CA GLY A 25 -11.23 5.81 -8.28
C GLY A 25 -11.18 6.69 -9.53
N ASN A 26 -11.23 8.01 -9.37
CA ASN A 26 -11.07 8.95 -10.49
C ASN A 26 -9.69 8.85 -11.13
N LEU A 27 -8.63 8.75 -10.32
CA LEU A 27 -7.26 8.59 -10.82
C LEU A 27 -7.05 7.25 -11.53
N VAL A 28 -7.71 6.19 -11.07
CA VAL A 28 -7.71 4.90 -11.77
C VAL A 28 -8.36 5.04 -13.14
N ASN A 29 -9.54 5.65 -13.22
CA ASN A 29 -10.21 5.87 -14.50
C ASN A 29 -9.34 6.68 -15.47
N GLU A 30 -8.70 7.74 -14.99
CA GLU A 30 -7.77 8.53 -15.81
C GLU A 30 -6.55 7.69 -16.22
N GLY A 31 -5.97 6.92 -15.30
CA GLY A 31 -4.86 6.02 -15.59
C GLY A 31 -5.19 5.00 -16.68
N GLU A 32 -6.37 4.38 -16.61
CA GLU A 32 -6.88 3.44 -17.61
C GLU A 32 -7.00 4.06 -19.00
N GLU A 33 -7.49 5.31 -19.11
CA GLU A 33 -7.59 6.02 -20.40
C GLU A 33 -6.23 6.17 -21.10
N TYR A 34 -5.15 6.27 -20.33
CA TYR A 34 -3.78 6.39 -20.86
C TYR A 34 -2.96 5.08 -20.78
N GLY A 35 -3.55 3.98 -20.30
CA GLY A 35 -2.85 2.71 -20.06
C GLY A 35 -1.74 2.79 -19.00
N ILE A 36 -1.88 3.69 -18.03
CA ILE A 36 -0.92 3.93 -16.95
C ILE A 36 -1.44 3.29 -15.66
N PRO A 37 -0.70 2.33 -15.06
CA PRO A 37 -1.15 1.66 -13.84
C PRO A 37 -1.12 2.60 -12.63
N VAL A 38 -2.03 2.36 -11.67
CA VAL A 38 -2.12 3.15 -10.43
C VAL A 38 -1.65 2.35 -9.22
N LEU A 39 -0.71 2.91 -8.47
CA LEU A 39 -0.22 2.44 -7.18
C LEU A 39 -0.92 3.21 -6.05
N ALA A 40 -1.77 2.54 -5.28
CA ALA A 40 -2.32 3.12 -4.06
C ALA A 40 -1.32 3.00 -2.90
N VAL A 41 -1.17 4.04 -2.09
CA VAL A 41 -0.30 4.06 -0.91
C VAL A 41 -1.17 4.16 0.34
N THR A 42 -1.16 3.15 1.20
CA THR A 42 -1.96 3.20 2.43
C THR A 42 -1.30 4.15 3.44
N ALA A 43 -1.92 5.30 3.69
CA ALA A 43 -1.43 6.27 4.65
C ALA A 43 -2.09 6.06 6.02
N VAL A 44 -1.32 5.49 6.93
CA VAL A 44 -1.58 5.48 8.38
C VAL A 44 -0.96 6.76 8.93
N GLY A 45 -1.76 7.63 9.53
CA GLY A 45 -1.30 8.89 10.13
C GLY A 45 -0.30 8.67 11.29
N LYS A 46 -0.25 9.61 12.25
CA LYS A 46 0.64 9.50 13.42
C LYS A 46 0.28 8.33 14.37
N GLU A 47 -0.84 7.66 14.11
CA GLU A 47 -1.37 6.56 14.91
C GLU A 47 -0.70 5.24 14.52
N LEU A 48 0.54 5.06 14.99
CA LEU A 48 1.36 3.86 14.75
C LEU A 48 0.67 2.56 15.19
N GLU A 49 -0.21 2.62 16.18
CA GLU A 49 -1.00 1.49 16.71
C GLU A 49 -1.98 0.93 15.68
N LYS A 50 -2.37 1.72 14.67
CA LYS A 50 -3.26 1.26 13.59
C LYS A 50 -2.54 0.48 12.49
N ARG A 51 -1.25 0.12 12.65
CA ARG A 51 -0.47 -0.65 11.67
C ARG A 51 -0.57 -2.17 11.83
N ASP A 52 -1.63 -2.67 12.44
CA ASP A 52 -1.82 -4.12 12.59
C ASP A 52 -2.20 -4.78 11.25
N ALA A 53 -2.01 -6.10 11.15
CA ALA A 53 -2.32 -6.85 9.93
C ALA A 53 -3.80 -6.73 9.52
N ARG A 54 -4.72 -6.56 10.48
CA ARG A 54 -6.15 -6.45 10.20
C ARG A 54 -6.47 -5.15 9.48
N TYR A 55 -6.00 -4.03 10.01
CA TYR A 55 -6.22 -2.70 9.44
C TYR A 55 -5.49 -2.58 8.11
N LEU A 56 -4.21 -2.97 8.03
CA LEU A 56 -3.44 -2.87 6.79
C LEU A 56 -4.01 -3.78 5.70
N GLY A 57 -4.45 -4.99 6.06
CA GLY A 57 -5.15 -5.90 5.15
C GLY A 57 -6.45 -5.30 4.61
N LEU A 58 -7.26 -4.69 5.49
CA LEU A 58 -8.49 -4.00 5.08
C LEU A 58 -8.19 -2.83 4.15
N ALA A 59 -7.23 -1.98 4.48
CA ALA A 59 -6.87 -0.83 3.66
C ALA A 59 -6.35 -1.25 2.28
N CYS A 60 -5.52 -2.30 2.21
CA CYS A 60 -5.04 -2.84 0.93
C CYS A 60 -6.17 -3.43 0.09
N ARG A 61 -7.10 -4.15 0.73
CA ARG A 61 -8.27 -4.71 0.05
C ARG A 61 -9.17 -3.62 -0.52
N ILE A 62 -9.46 -2.59 0.26
CA ILE A 62 -10.25 -1.42 -0.20
C ILE A 62 -9.55 -0.77 -1.40
N ALA A 63 -8.24 -0.50 -1.31
CA ALA A 63 -7.50 0.10 -2.42
C ALA A 63 -7.65 -0.70 -3.73
N ALA A 64 -7.51 -2.02 -3.65
CA ALA A 64 -7.66 -2.92 -4.78
C ALA A 64 -9.09 -2.92 -5.34
N GLU A 65 -10.11 -2.90 -4.47
CA GLU A 65 -11.52 -2.82 -4.87
C GLU A 65 -11.88 -1.48 -5.54
N PHE A 66 -11.16 -0.41 -5.22
CA PHE A 66 -11.24 0.88 -5.91
C PHE A 66 -10.43 0.94 -7.22
N GLY A 67 -9.85 -0.19 -7.66
CA GLY A 67 -9.18 -0.32 -8.96
C GLY A 67 -7.68 -0.03 -8.94
N ALA A 68 -7.05 0.06 -7.76
CA ALA A 68 -5.59 0.14 -7.70
C ALA A 68 -4.96 -1.14 -8.28
N HIS A 69 -3.94 -0.96 -9.11
CA HIS A 69 -3.20 -2.06 -9.74
C HIS A 69 -2.15 -2.65 -8.82
N LEU A 70 -1.62 -1.82 -7.91
CA LEU A 70 -0.65 -2.18 -6.90
C LEU A 70 -1.00 -1.44 -5.61
N VAL A 71 -0.61 -2.01 -4.48
CA VAL A 71 -0.74 -1.35 -3.18
C VAL A 71 0.60 -1.29 -2.47
N LYS A 72 1.01 -0.09 -2.04
CA LYS A 72 2.15 0.12 -1.16
C LYS A 72 1.67 0.34 0.28
N THR A 73 2.13 -0.50 1.20
CA THR A 73 1.71 -0.51 2.61
C THR A 73 2.90 -0.70 3.55
N TYR A 74 2.68 -0.67 4.87
CA TYR A 74 3.73 -0.87 5.87
C TYR A 74 3.90 -2.35 6.22
N TYR A 75 5.12 -2.75 6.57
CA TYR A 75 5.35 -4.06 7.16
C TYR A 75 4.81 -4.12 8.60
N CYS A 76 4.23 -5.26 8.97
CA CYS A 76 3.70 -5.52 10.30
C CYS A 76 3.91 -6.99 10.69
N GLU A 77 3.62 -7.33 11.94
CA GLU A 77 3.52 -8.74 12.36
C GLU A 77 2.34 -9.42 11.63
N ASP A 78 2.47 -10.70 11.29
CA ASP A 78 1.53 -11.45 10.45
C ASP A 78 1.29 -10.83 9.06
N PHE A 79 2.32 -10.24 8.44
CA PHE A 79 2.21 -9.57 7.14
C PHE A 79 1.65 -10.46 6.03
N GLU A 80 1.83 -11.78 6.12
CA GLU A 80 1.26 -12.73 5.17
C GLU A 80 -0.28 -12.75 5.20
N LYS A 81 -0.93 -12.31 6.29
CA LYS A 81 -2.39 -12.02 6.31
C LYS A 81 -2.74 -10.81 5.45
N VAL A 82 -1.92 -9.76 5.45
CA VAL A 82 -2.10 -8.57 4.61
C VAL A 82 -2.00 -8.96 3.14
N VAL A 83 -0.95 -9.69 2.78
CA VAL A 83 -0.73 -10.17 1.41
C VAL A 83 -1.89 -11.06 0.95
N ARG A 84 -2.35 -12.00 1.78
CA ARG A 84 -3.50 -12.86 1.45
C ARG A 84 -4.83 -12.10 1.32
N ALA A 85 -4.99 -10.98 2.01
CA ALA A 85 -6.23 -10.20 1.97
C ALA A 85 -6.34 -9.36 0.69
N CYS A 86 -5.20 -8.93 0.13
CA CYS A 86 -5.13 -8.05 -1.04
C CYS A 86 -5.05 -8.85 -2.34
N PRO A 87 -5.98 -8.66 -3.30
CA PRO A 87 -5.99 -9.41 -4.56
C PRO A 87 -4.97 -8.91 -5.59
N VAL A 88 -4.31 -7.78 -5.34
CA VAL A 88 -3.29 -7.17 -6.20
C VAL A 88 -1.92 -7.15 -5.51
N PRO A 89 -0.81 -7.01 -6.26
CA PRO A 89 0.53 -6.98 -5.69
C PRO A 89 0.70 -5.96 -4.55
N VAL A 90 1.23 -6.43 -3.43
CA VAL A 90 1.51 -5.62 -2.24
C VAL A 90 3.00 -5.33 -2.13
N ILE A 91 3.35 -4.05 -2.01
CA ILE A 91 4.71 -3.53 -1.86
C ILE A 91 4.88 -2.99 -0.46
N ILE A 92 5.99 -3.33 0.21
CA ILE A 92 6.31 -2.73 1.51
C ILE A 92 6.98 -1.37 1.37
N ALA A 93 6.49 -0.39 2.13
CA ALA A 93 7.15 0.88 2.35
C ALA A 93 8.30 0.69 3.34
N GLY A 94 9.42 1.39 3.09
CA GLY A 94 10.48 1.51 4.07
C GLY A 94 9.90 2.07 5.37
N GLY A 95 10.06 1.30 6.47
CA GLY A 95 9.63 1.72 7.80
C GLY A 95 10.36 2.97 8.30
N PRO A 96 10.08 3.43 9.53
CA PRO A 96 10.89 4.48 10.16
C PRO A 96 12.38 4.12 10.07
N LYS A 97 13.27 5.13 10.01
CA LYS A 97 14.73 4.94 9.93
C LYS A 97 15.15 3.85 10.93
N LEU A 98 15.47 2.67 10.41
CA LEU A 98 16.00 1.59 11.21
C LEU A 98 17.42 1.96 11.61
N ALA A 99 17.86 1.46 12.76
CA ALA A 99 19.15 1.83 13.34
C ALA A 99 20.33 1.48 12.42
N THR A 100 20.16 0.49 11.54
CA THR A 100 21.18 0.05 10.58
C THR A 100 20.60 -0.27 9.21
N GLU A 101 21.42 -0.18 8.16
CA GLU A 101 21.06 -0.66 6.82
C GLU A 101 20.76 -2.16 6.80
N LEU A 102 21.43 -2.94 7.65
CA LEU A 102 21.23 -4.38 7.77
C LEU A 102 19.79 -4.70 8.23
N ASP A 103 19.24 -3.92 9.15
CA ASP A 103 17.86 -4.12 9.62
C ASP A 103 16.85 -3.79 8.51
N ALA A 104 17.13 -2.79 7.67
CA ALA A 104 16.31 -2.50 6.50
C ALA A 104 16.35 -3.63 5.46
N LEU A 105 17.53 -4.23 5.26
CA LEU A 105 17.68 -5.39 4.38
C LEU A 105 16.97 -6.63 4.94
N LYS A 106 17.05 -6.88 6.25
CA LYS A 106 16.33 -7.97 6.92
C LYS A 106 14.81 -7.80 6.82
N LEU A 107 14.30 -6.60 7.12
CA LEU A 107 12.87 -6.27 6.94
C LEU A 107 12.41 -6.55 5.52
N THR A 108 13.22 -6.13 4.53
CA THR A 108 12.92 -6.37 3.12
C THR A 108 12.91 -7.86 2.78
N PHE A 109 13.88 -8.61 3.30
CA PHE A 109 13.97 -10.05 3.13
C PHE A 109 12.75 -10.77 3.73
N ASP A 110 12.39 -10.45 4.97
CA ASP A 110 11.25 -11.06 5.68
C ASP A 110 9.91 -10.74 5.00
N ALA A 111 9.75 -9.51 4.50
CA ALA A 111 8.58 -9.09 3.75
C ALA A 111 8.43 -9.87 2.43
N ILE A 112 9.53 -10.05 1.68
CA ILE A 112 9.51 -10.82 0.44
C ILE A 112 9.18 -12.30 0.73
N GLN A 113 9.75 -12.88 1.80
CA GLN A 113 9.40 -14.23 2.24
C GLN A 113 7.92 -14.35 2.63
N SER A 114 7.33 -13.29 3.18
CA SER A 114 5.91 -13.20 3.51
C SER A 114 5.00 -12.93 2.29
N GLY A 115 5.56 -12.81 1.08
CA GLY A 115 4.81 -12.63 -0.17
C GLY A 115 4.70 -11.19 -0.68
N ALA A 116 5.44 -10.24 -0.10
CA ALA A 116 5.52 -8.89 -0.64
C ALA A 116 6.27 -8.86 -1.99
N CYS A 117 5.80 -8.02 -2.90
CA CYS A 117 6.54 -7.64 -4.10
C CYS A 117 7.53 -6.52 -3.75
N ARG A 118 8.72 -6.55 -4.36
CA ARG A 118 9.69 -5.47 -4.23
C ARG A 118 9.24 -4.27 -5.07
N SER A 119 9.36 -3.06 -4.53
CA SER A 119 9.20 -1.80 -5.28
C SER A 119 10.33 -1.57 -6.26
#